data_AF-A0AAD7DR34-F1
#
_entry.id   AF-A0AAD7DR34-F1
#
_cell.length_a   1.000
_cell.length_b   1.000
_cell.length_c   1.000
_cell.angle_alpha   90.00
_cell.angle_beta   90.00
_cell.angle_gamma   90.00
#
_symmetry.space_group_name_H-M   'P 1'
#
loop_
_entity.id
_entity.type
_entity.pdbx_description
1 polymer ?
#
loop_
_entity_poly.entity_id
_entity_poly.type
_entity_poly.pdbx_seq_one_letter_code
_entity_poly.pdbx_strand_id
1 'polypeptide(L)'
;MSRSNTDVTSLLSGTAVKAVISYVSDYVSKLGLKSYQAFASVYDVFNRNAEMLNSGPSGLETSRNLMRQMINSMSTKMEIGSPMASMYILGNPDHYKSHTFVNFPWRTYVTFVKNSWKIRTGHAEDQEDLDDTVLVRNDNGTFVASSCVDDYRYRPIAYERVTLYEWIQCSEKKARTKKERMQFEQNESFRSELIASPGKARNKDDDAHPFLPEHTAIYKSHSVHCDFRKLSSHIPNFLGGAVPRSDKGDRDYYCMTV
;
A
#
# COMPACT_ATOMS: atom_id res chain seq x y z
N MET A 1 -13.84 15.31 30.48
CA MET A 1 -14.54 16.62 30.58
C MET A 1 -13.94 17.57 29.55
N SER A 2 -14.43 17.57 28.30
CA SER A 2 -14.08 18.59 27.32
C SER A 2 -15.09 19.73 27.42
N ARG A 3 -14.70 20.82 28.08
CA ARG A 3 -15.38 22.11 27.92
C ARG A 3 -14.89 22.74 26.62
N SER A 4 -15.44 22.27 25.50
CA SER A 4 -15.29 22.95 24.22
C SER A 4 -16.46 23.92 24.10
N ASN A 5 -16.15 25.20 23.82
CA ASN A 5 -17.13 26.25 23.62
C ASN A 5 -17.77 26.09 22.22
N THR A 6 -18.57 25.06 22.02
CA THR A 6 -19.38 24.91 20.81
C THR A 6 -20.74 25.54 21.09
N ASP A 7 -20.86 26.85 20.87
CA ASP A 7 -22.16 27.48 20.68
C ASP A 7 -22.80 26.83 19.45
N VAL A 8 -23.79 25.97 19.68
CA VAL A 8 -24.54 25.29 18.61
C VAL A 8 -25.68 26.20 18.20
N THR A 9 -25.49 26.95 17.12
CA THR A 9 -26.57 27.74 16.52
C THR A 9 -27.46 26.83 15.66
N SER A 10 -28.72 26.67 16.04
CA SER A 10 -29.69 25.93 15.24
C SER A 10 -30.03 26.69 13.96
N LEU A 11 -29.78 26.09 12.80
CA LEU A 11 -30.16 26.64 11.49
C LEU A 11 -31.53 26.07 11.09
N LEU A 12 -32.58 26.83 11.36
CA LEU A 12 -33.98 26.42 11.13
C LEU A 12 -34.45 26.58 9.68
N SER A 13 -33.64 27.16 8.79
CA SER A 13 -33.98 27.41 7.40
C SER A 13 -33.03 26.69 6.44
N GLY A 14 -33.59 25.97 5.46
CA GLY A 14 -32.82 25.28 4.42
C GLY A 14 -31.94 26.21 3.57
N THR A 15 -32.34 27.48 3.39
CA THR A 15 -31.50 28.48 2.70
C THR A 15 -30.31 28.91 3.54
N ALA A 16 -30.49 29.05 4.86
CA ALA A 16 -29.40 29.37 5.77
C ALA A 16 -28.38 28.22 5.88
N VAL A 17 -28.86 26.97 5.95
CA VAL A 17 -28.01 25.78 5.90
C VAL A 17 -27.20 25.73 4.61
N LYS A 18 -27.84 25.94 3.45
CA LYS A 18 -27.16 25.93 2.15
C LYS A 18 -26.11 27.03 2.03
N ALA A 19 -26.40 28.24 2.53
CA ALA A 19 -25.47 29.36 2.52
C ALA A 19 -24.23 29.09 3.40
N VAL A 20 -24.44 28.56 4.61
CA VAL A 20 -23.33 28.21 5.52
C VAL A 20 -22.50 27.07 4.95
N ILE A 21 -23.13 26.02 4.42
CA ILE A 21 -22.41 24.91 3.77
C ILE A 21 -21.61 25.44 2.58
N SER A 22 -22.19 26.25 1.69
CA SER A 22 -21.47 26.82 0.54
C SER A 22 -20.28 27.66 0.99
N TYR A 23 -20.47 28.51 2.00
CA TYR A 23 -19.40 29.37 2.53
C TYR A 23 -18.26 28.56 3.16
N VAL A 24 -18.59 27.56 3.99
CA VAL A 24 -17.60 26.67 4.61
C VAL A 24 -16.91 25.82 3.55
N SER A 25 -17.66 25.27 2.60
CA SER A 25 -17.10 24.52 1.47
C SER A 25 -16.16 25.38 0.65
N ASP A 26 -16.53 26.59 0.24
CA ASP A 26 -15.66 27.50 -0.52
C ASP A 26 -14.39 27.88 0.27
N TYR A 27 -14.50 28.00 1.58
CA TYR A 27 -13.37 28.30 2.45
C TYR A 27 -12.42 27.11 2.62
N VAL A 28 -12.95 25.90 2.80
CA VAL A 28 -12.19 24.65 2.92
C VAL A 28 -11.62 24.22 1.57
N SER A 29 -12.36 24.44 0.49
CA SER A 29 -11.96 24.14 -0.88
C SER A 29 -11.22 25.29 -1.56
N LYS A 30 -10.81 26.33 -0.83
CA LYS A 30 -9.76 27.24 -1.30
C LYS A 30 -8.49 26.40 -1.47
N LEU A 31 -8.39 25.84 -2.66
CA LEU A 31 -7.28 25.02 -3.10
C LEU A 31 -5.97 25.78 -2.84
N GLY A 32 -4.94 25.04 -2.48
CA GLY A 32 -3.57 25.55 -2.49
C GLY A 32 -3.19 26.17 -3.83
N LEU A 33 -1.99 26.74 -3.87
CA LEU A 33 -1.47 27.52 -5.01
C LEU A 33 -1.93 26.96 -6.37
N LYS A 34 -2.74 27.74 -7.12
CA LYS A 34 -3.23 27.30 -8.44
C LYS A 34 -2.02 26.96 -9.31
N SER A 35 -2.11 25.92 -10.15
CA SER A 35 -0.94 25.43 -10.91
C SER A 35 -0.19 26.53 -11.66
N TYR A 36 -0.91 27.50 -12.26
CA TYR A 36 -0.27 28.63 -12.93
C TYR A 36 0.53 29.54 -12.00
N GLN A 37 0.08 29.74 -10.74
CA GLN A 37 0.80 30.51 -9.73
C GLN A 37 2.03 29.74 -9.25
N ALA A 38 1.97 28.41 -9.16
CA ALA A 38 3.12 27.57 -8.88
C ALA A 38 4.17 27.71 -9.99
N PHE A 39 3.76 27.54 -11.26
CA PHE A 39 4.67 27.68 -12.40
C PHE A 39 5.26 29.09 -12.52
N ALA A 40 4.46 30.15 -12.30
CA ALA A 40 4.97 31.52 -12.31
C ALA A 40 6.02 31.74 -11.20
N SER A 41 5.78 31.22 -9.99
CA SER A 41 6.73 31.34 -8.87
C SER A 41 8.05 30.62 -9.13
N VAL A 42 7.99 29.44 -9.76
CA VAL A 42 9.16 28.68 -10.20
C VAL A 42 9.91 29.44 -11.28
N TYR A 43 9.19 29.99 -12.27
CA TYR A 43 9.76 30.74 -13.38
C TYR A 43 10.49 32.01 -12.91
N ASP A 44 9.90 32.78 -11.99
CA ASP A 44 10.51 33.97 -11.42
C ASP A 44 11.83 33.66 -10.70
N VAL A 45 11.87 32.57 -9.91
CA VAL A 45 13.08 32.13 -9.22
C VAL A 45 14.13 31.63 -10.21
N PHE A 46 13.70 30.93 -11.26
CA PHE A 46 14.61 30.45 -12.29
C PHE A 46 15.29 31.61 -13.03
N ASN A 47 14.53 32.61 -13.47
CA ASN A 47 15.07 33.78 -14.17
C ASN A 47 16.02 34.60 -13.30
N ARG A 48 15.73 34.77 -12.01
CA ARG A 48 16.61 35.48 -11.06
C ARG A 48 17.95 34.81 -10.83
N ASN A 49 18.02 33.49 -11.02
CA ASN A 49 19.22 32.68 -10.79
C ASN A 49 19.85 32.19 -12.11
N ALA A 50 19.41 32.71 -13.26
CA ALA A 50 19.90 32.28 -14.58
C ALA A 50 21.42 32.48 -14.73
N GLU A 51 21.96 33.57 -14.16
CA GLU A 51 23.41 33.83 -14.15
C GLU A 51 24.18 32.84 -13.26
N MET A 52 23.61 32.44 -12.12
CA MET A 52 24.21 31.43 -11.21
C MET A 52 24.25 30.03 -11.85
N LEU A 53 23.28 29.70 -12.70
CA LEU A 53 23.27 28.44 -13.47
C LEU A 53 24.35 28.43 -14.57
N ASN A 54 24.75 29.61 -15.04
CA ASN A 54 25.69 29.78 -16.14
C ASN A 54 27.17 29.92 -15.70
N SER A 55 27.47 30.03 -14.40
CA SER A 55 28.76 30.57 -13.93
C SER A 55 29.56 29.79 -12.87
N GLY A 56 29.35 28.49 -12.62
CA GLY A 56 30.36 27.78 -11.80
C GLY A 56 30.11 26.33 -11.35
N PRO A 57 31.18 25.66 -10.84
CA PRO A 57 31.25 24.22 -10.68
C PRO A 57 30.70 23.75 -9.32
N SER A 58 29.44 23.31 -9.31
CA SER A 58 28.86 22.27 -8.44
C SER A 58 27.38 22.19 -8.76
N GLY A 59 27.03 21.43 -9.79
CA GLY A 59 25.64 21.35 -10.25
C GLY A 59 24.66 20.90 -9.16
N LEU A 60 25.15 20.12 -8.19
CA LEU A 60 24.31 19.51 -7.15
C LEU A 60 23.99 20.49 -6.01
N GLU A 61 24.99 21.24 -5.51
CA GLU A 61 24.78 22.25 -4.46
C GLU A 61 23.93 23.42 -4.97
N THR A 62 24.21 23.87 -6.20
CA THR A 62 23.44 24.92 -6.89
C THR A 62 22.00 24.48 -7.15
N SER A 63 21.77 23.25 -7.59
CA SER A 63 20.41 22.70 -7.79
C SER A 63 19.63 22.62 -6.49
N ARG A 64 20.27 22.21 -5.37
CA ARG A 64 19.65 22.20 -4.05
C ARG A 64 19.24 23.60 -3.59
N ASN A 65 20.13 24.58 -3.78
CA ASN A 65 19.83 25.97 -3.45
C ASN A 65 18.69 26.54 -4.30
N LEU A 66 18.66 26.24 -5.60
CA LEU A 66 17.59 26.64 -6.51
C LEU A 66 16.24 26.04 -6.07
N MET A 67 16.20 24.73 -5.80
CA MET A 67 15.00 24.05 -5.32
C MET A 67 14.51 24.63 -3.99
N ARG A 68 15.42 24.90 -3.05
CA ARG A 68 15.08 25.55 -1.78
C ARG A 68 14.45 26.92 -1.99
N GLN A 69 14.98 27.74 -2.89
CA GLN A 69 14.41 29.06 -3.20
C GLN A 69 13.03 28.96 -3.85
N MET A 70 12.82 27.99 -4.75
CA MET A 70 11.51 27.72 -5.36
C MET A 70 10.48 27.30 -4.31
N ILE A 71 10.83 26.37 -3.43
CA ILE A 71 9.97 25.92 -2.34
C ILE A 71 9.63 27.10 -1.40
N ASN A 72 10.62 27.89 -1.00
CA ASN A 72 10.38 29.05 -0.14
C ASN A 72 9.46 30.09 -0.80
N SER A 73 9.62 30.35 -2.10
CA SER A 73 8.77 31.26 -2.88
C SER A 73 7.35 30.74 -3.06
N MET A 74 7.17 29.42 -3.19
CA MET A 74 5.85 28.79 -3.24
C MET A 74 5.17 28.81 -1.87
N SER A 75 5.90 28.47 -0.82
CA SER A 75 5.39 28.43 0.56
C SER A 75 4.89 29.78 1.05
N THR A 76 5.51 30.90 0.66
CA THR A 76 5.01 32.24 1.03
C THR A 76 3.70 32.62 0.34
N LYS A 77 3.39 31.99 -0.79
CA LYS A 77 2.13 32.17 -1.52
C LYS A 77 1.07 31.13 -1.16
N MET A 78 1.44 30.11 -0.37
CA MET A 78 0.54 29.13 0.19
C MET A 78 0.05 29.61 1.56
N GLU A 79 -1.17 30.13 1.62
CA GLU A 79 -1.85 30.31 2.90
C GLU A 79 -2.29 28.94 3.40
N ILE A 80 -1.61 28.42 4.43
CA ILE A 80 -2.11 27.26 5.17
C ILE A 80 -3.19 27.78 6.11
N GLY A 81 -4.42 27.30 5.97
CA GLY A 81 -5.49 27.66 6.88
C GLY A 81 -5.09 27.35 8.33
N SER A 82 -5.37 28.27 9.26
CA SER A 82 -5.02 28.10 10.68
C SER A 82 -5.40 26.71 11.26
N PRO A 83 -6.57 26.11 10.94
CA PRO A 83 -6.89 24.75 11.39
C PRO A 83 -5.95 23.66 10.87
N MET A 84 -5.49 23.78 9.62
CA MET A 84 -4.55 22.84 8.99
C MET A 84 -3.15 22.98 9.60
N ALA A 85 -2.70 24.21 9.86
CA ALA A 85 -1.45 24.47 10.56
C ALA A 85 -1.47 23.92 11.99
N SER A 86 -2.57 24.13 12.73
CA SER A 86 -2.76 23.56 14.07
C SER A 86 -2.80 22.02 14.04
N MET A 87 -3.42 21.40 13.03
CA MET A 87 -3.38 19.93 12.86
C MET A 87 -1.95 19.40 12.71
N TYR A 88 -1.12 20.03 11.86
CA TYR A 88 0.27 19.60 11.68
C TYR A 88 1.12 19.83 12.92
N ILE A 89 0.95 20.95 13.62
CA ILE A 89 1.68 21.23 14.88
C ILE A 89 1.34 20.20 15.96
N LEU A 90 0.08 19.74 16.00
CA LEU A 90 -0.37 18.72 16.94
C LEU A 90 0.00 17.29 16.51
N GLY A 91 0.60 17.11 15.33
CA GLY A 91 0.96 15.80 14.79
C GLY A 91 -0.24 14.94 14.36
N ASN A 92 -1.40 15.56 14.12
CA ASN A 92 -2.58 14.82 13.68
C ASN A 92 -2.45 14.39 12.20
N PRO A 93 -2.88 13.17 11.85
CA PRO A 93 -2.87 12.72 10.46
C PRO A 93 -3.90 13.48 9.63
N ASP A 94 -3.51 13.84 8.40
CA ASP A 94 -4.34 14.60 7.45
C ASP A 94 -5.34 13.69 6.70
N HIS A 95 -5.96 12.74 7.40
CA HIS A 95 -7.03 11.89 6.87
C HIS A 95 -7.75 11.15 8.01
N TYR A 96 -9.06 10.99 7.85
CA TYR A 96 -9.84 10.04 8.64
C TYR A 96 -9.97 8.74 7.85
N LYS A 97 -9.42 7.64 8.37
CA LYS A 97 -9.67 6.30 7.84
C LYS A 97 -10.13 5.38 8.96
N SER A 98 -11.27 4.73 8.76
CA SER A 98 -11.73 3.64 9.64
C SER A 98 -11.03 2.33 9.31
N HIS A 99 -10.64 2.15 8.04
CA HIS A 99 -10.05 0.92 7.52
C HIS A 99 -8.81 1.21 6.67
N THR A 100 -7.93 0.24 6.55
CA THR A 100 -6.76 0.26 5.68
C THR A 100 -7.00 -0.63 4.48
N PHE A 101 -6.70 -0.12 3.28
CA PHE A 101 -6.86 -0.89 2.06
C PHE A 101 -5.57 -1.62 1.70
N VAL A 102 -5.65 -2.92 1.45
CA VAL A 102 -4.50 -3.75 1.04
C VAL A 102 -4.64 -4.06 -0.44
N ASN A 103 -3.71 -3.56 -1.24
CA ASN A 103 -3.74 -3.74 -2.69
C ASN A 103 -3.43 -5.19 -3.06
N PHE A 104 -4.30 -5.80 -3.87
CA PHE A 104 -4.11 -7.14 -4.41
C PHE A 104 -4.44 -7.19 -5.91
N PRO A 105 -3.47 -7.50 -6.79
CA PRO A 105 -3.72 -7.67 -8.22
C PRO A 105 -4.46 -8.99 -8.46
N TRP A 106 -5.80 -8.96 -8.49
CA TRP A 106 -6.59 -10.20 -8.50
C TRP A 106 -6.47 -11.00 -9.80
N ARG A 107 -6.18 -10.34 -10.92
CA ARG A 107 -6.02 -11.01 -12.22
C ARG A 107 -4.89 -12.04 -12.22
N THR A 108 -3.78 -11.77 -11.54
CA THR A 108 -2.66 -12.72 -11.48
C THR A 108 -3.05 -14.01 -10.75
N TYR A 109 -3.89 -13.91 -9.73
CA TYR A 109 -4.47 -15.08 -9.05
C TYR A 109 -5.37 -15.89 -9.99
N VAL A 110 -6.26 -15.23 -10.74
CA VAL A 110 -7.18 -15.91 -11.65
C VAL A 110 -6.45 -16.55 -12.82
N THR A 111 -5.45 -15.87 -13.39
CA THR A 111 -4.57 -16.44 -14.42
C THR A 111 -3.88 -17.69 -13.90
N PHE A 112 -3.37 -17.67 -12.66
CA PHE A 112 -2.78 -18.84 -12.03
C PHE A 112 -3.77 -20.01 -11.88
N VAL A 113 -5.00 -19.74 -11.42
CA VAL A 113 -6.05 -20.78 -11.28
C VAL A 113 -6.43 -21.34 -12.65
N LYS A 114 -6.65 -20.49 -13.66
CA LYS A 114 -6.97 -20.88 -15.04
C LYS A 114 -5.87 -21.78 -15.61
N ASN A 115 -4.60 -21.40 -15.44
CA ASN A 115 -3.46 -22.20 -15.90
C ASN A 115 -3.36 -23.55 -15.15
N SER A 116 -3.57 -23.55 -13.84
CA SER A 116 -3.56 -24.77 -13.03
C SER A 116 -4.68 -25.75 -13.44
N TRP A 117 -5.84 -25.22 -13.83
CA TRP A 117 -6.95 -26.01 -14.33
C TRP A 117 -6.69 -26.55 -15.74
N LYS A 118 -6.17 -25.71 -16.65
CA LYS A 118 -5.76 -26.11 -18.01
C LYS A 118 -4.75 -27.27 -18.00
N ILE A 119 -3.75 -27.21 -17.12
CA ILE A 119 -2.77 -28.29 -16.94
C ILE A 119 -3.46 -29.59 -16.50
N ARG A 120 -4.50 -29.49 -15.65
CA ARG A 120 -5.23 -30.65 -15.14
C ARG A 120 -6.18 -31.27 -16.18
N THR A 121 -6.77 -30.47 -17.05
CA THR A 121 -7.78 -30.93 -18.02
C THR A 121 -7.21 -31.25 -19.40
N GLY A 122 -5.95 -30.93 -19.68
CA GLY A 122 -5.29 -31.25 -20.95
C GLY A 122 -5.78 -30.44 -22.17
N HIS A 123 -6.62 -29.42 -21.95
CA HIS A 123 -7.09 -28.52 -23.00
C HIS A 123 -6.11 -27.36 -23.20
N ALA A 124 -5.13 -27.57 -24.08
CA ALA A 124 -4.10 -26.60 -24.45
C ALA A 124 -4.49 -25.84 -25.73
N GLU A 125 -5.61 -25.12 -25.73
CA GLU A 125 -5.95 -24.19 -26.81
C GLU A 125 -6.39 -22.85 -26.22
N ASP A 126 -6.00 -21.77 -26.90
CA ASP A 126 -6.17 -20.35 -26.60
C ASP A 126 -5.27 -19.76 -25.49
N GLN A 127 -4.10 -19.30 -25.95
CA GLN A 127 -3.27 -18.31 -25.29
C GLN A 127 -3.94 -16.93 -25.45
N GLU A 128 -4.94 -16.65 -24.62
CA GLU A 128 -5.20 -15.25 -24.30
C GLU A 128 -3.98 -14.76 -23.52
N ASP A 129 -3.20 -13.87 -24.12
CA ASP A 129 -2.09 -13.15 -23.49
C ASP A 129 -2.64 -12.28 -22.35
N LEU A 130 -2.97 -12.92 -21.22
CA LEU A 130 -3.24 -12.24 -19.98
C LEU A 130 -1.89 -11.86 -19.41
N ASP A 131 -1.52 -10.59 -19.61
CA ASP A 131 -0.30 -9.95 -19.10
C ASP A 131 0.06 -10.48 -17.70
N ASP A 132 1.05 -11.37 -17.65
CA ASP A 132 1.61 -11.94 -16.43
C ASP A 132 2.38 -10.81 -15.72
N THR A 133 1.63 -9.97 -15.01
CA THR A 133 2.17 -8.79 -14.33
C THR A 133 2.93 -9.25 -13.09
N VAL A 134 4.21 -9.58 -13.28
CA VAL A 134 5.11 -9.89 -12.17
C VAL A 134 5.47 -8.58 -11.46
N LEU A 135 5.09 -8.46 -10.19
CA LEU A 135 5.52 -7.31 -9.38
C LEU A 135 7.00 -7.46 -9.06
N VAL A 136 7.83 -6.56 -9.59
CA VAL A 136 9.25 -6.53 -9.27
C VAL A 136 9.44 -5.71 -7.99
N ARG A 137 9.93 -6.36 -6.93
CA ARG A 137 10.31 -5.71 -5.68
C ARG A 137 11.81 -5.44 -5.70
N ASN A 138 12.22 -4.20 -5.43
CA ASN A 138 13.61 -3.87 -5.18
C ASN A 138 13.91 -4.08 -3.68
N ASP A 139 14.72 -5.07 -3.35
CA ASP A 139 15.26 -5.28 -2.00
C ASP A 139 16.75 -4.95 -2.02
N ASN A 140 17.11 -3.79 -1.43
CA ASN A 140 18.49 -3.35 -1.26
C ASN A 140 19.36 -3.40 -2.53
N GLY A 141 18.79 -3.06 -3.69
CA GLY A 141 19.49 -3.03 -4.99
C GLY A 141 19.38 -4.33 -5.80
N THR A 142 18.71 -5.35 -5.28
CA THR A 142 18.40 -6.58 -6.02
C THR A 142 16.93 -6.61 -6.40
N PHE A 143 16.64 -6.77 -7.69
CA PHE A 143 15.27 -6.93 -8.19
C PHE A 143 14.82 -8.38 -7.97
N VAL A 144 13.84 -8.58 -7.11
CA VAL A 144 13.23 -9.88 -6.83
C VAL A 144 11.80 -9.87 -7.37
N ALA A 145 11.46 -10.85 -8.21
CA ALA A 145 10.08 -11.11 -8.59
C ALA A 145 9.28 -11.47 -7.31
N SER A 146 8.32 -10.62 -6.93
CA SER A 146 7.45 -10.85 -5.79
C SER A 146 6.05 -11.18 -6.31
N SER A 147 5.62 -12.42 -6.13
CA SER A 147 4.28 -12.86 -6.48
C SER A 147 3.42 -12.98 -5.24
N CYS A 148 2.37 -12.15 -5.14
CA CYS A 148 1.38 -12.26 -4.06
C CYS A 148 0.64 -13.61 -4.09
N VAL A 149 0.57 -14.24 -5.27
CA VAL A 149 -0.06 -15.55 -5.47
C VAL A 149 0.81 -16.66 -4.89
N ASP A 150 2.13 -16.61 -5.13
CA ASP A 150 3.05 -17.60 -4.58
C ASP A 150 3.12 -17.53 -3.05
N ASP A 151 3.00 -16.33 -2.49
CA ASP A 151 2.95 -16.14 -1.03
C ASP A 151 1.76 -16.87 -0.40
N TYR A 152 0.59 -16.83 -1.04
CA TYR A 152 -0.60 -17.56 -0.58
C TYR A 152 -0.50 -19.06 -0.86
N ARG A 153 0.02 -19.44 -2.04
CA ARG A 153 0.17 -20.85 -2.45
C ARG A 153 1.09 -21.61 -1.50
N TYR A 154 2.22 -21.02 -1.15
CA TYR A 154 3.24 -21.62 -0.31
C TYR A 154 3.18 -21.13 1.13
N ARG A 155 1.98 -20.75 1.59
CA ARG A 155 1.74 -20.36 2.98
C ARG A 155 2.03 -21.52 3.95
N PRO A 156 2.44 -21.23 5.19
CA PRO A 156 2.64 -22.25 6.22
C PRO A 156 1.41 -23.13 6.43
N ILE A 157 1.63 -24.40 6.79
CA ILE A 157 0.55 -25.37 7.10
C ILE A 157 -0.36 -24.86 8.24
N ALA A 158 0.19 -24.05 9.16
CA ALA A 158 -0.57 -23.35 10.20
C ALA A 158 -1.78 -22.57 9.66
N TYR A 159 -1.62 -22.00 8.46
CA TYR A 159 -2.59 -21.11 7.82
C TYR A 159 -3.28 -21.78 6.63
N GLU A 160 -3.28 -23.11 6.55
CA GLU A 160 -3.92 -23.85 5.46
C GLU A 160 -5.42 -23.54 5.35
N ARG A 161 -6.09 -23.36 6.49
CA ARG A 161 -7.53 -23.04 6.55
C ARG A 161 -7.88 -21.59 6.25
N VAL A 162 -6.90 -20.70 6.18
CA VAL A 162 -7.12 -19.27 5.92
C VAL A 162 -7.44 -19.11 4.45
N THR A 163 -8.58 -18.47 4.16
CA THR A 163 -8.99 -18.17 2.78
C THR A 163 -8.10 -17.11 2.14
N LEU A 164 -8.15 -16.95 0.82
CA LEU A 164 -7.37 -15.92 0.13
C LEU A 164 -7.71 -14.52 0.65
N TYR A 165 -8.99 -14.24 0.88
CA TYR A 165 -9.48 -12.95 1.36
C TYR A 165 -8.94 -12.64 2.76
N GLU A 166 -9.05 -13.59 3.68
CA GLU A 166 -8.51 -13.44 5.04
C GLU A 166 -6.99 -13.29 5.01
N TRP A 167 -6.30 -14.06 4.16
CA TRP A 167 -4.85 -13.97 3.97
C TRP A 167 -4.42 -12.58 3.51
N ILE A 168 -5.12 -11.97 2.54
CA ILE A 168 -4.83 -10.61 2.08
C ILE A 168 -4.96 -9.60 3.23
N GLN A 169 -5.89 -9.84 4.17
CA GLN A 169 -6.14 -8.93 5.29
C GLN A 169 -5.15 -9.13 6.45
N CYS A 170 -4.77 -10.36 6.75
CA CYS A 170 -4.01 -10.69 7.96
C CYS A 170 -2.51 -10.97 7.72
N SER A 171 -2.09 -11.23 6.48
CA SER A 171 -0.71 -11.64 6.22
C SER A 171 0.28 -10.49 6.33
N GLU A 172 1.27 -10.69 7.20
CA GLU A 172 2.40 -9.79 7.37
C GLU A 172 3.70 -10.53 7.11
N LYS A 173 4.43 -10.05 6.10
CA LYS A 173 5.73 -10.60 5.71
C LYS A 173 6.83 -9.81 6.40
N LYS A 174 7.66 -10.49 7.17
CA LYS A 174 8.83 -9.93 7.84
C LYS A 174 10.09 -10.45 7.16
N ALA A 175 10.97 -9.54 6.73
CA ALA A 175 12.29 -9.91 6.24
C ALA A 175 13.15 -10.39 7.41
N ARG A 176 13.87 -11.50 7.22
CA ARG A 176 14.78 -12.06 8.21
C ARG A 176 16.09 -11.29 8.21
N THR A 177 16.63 -11.03 9.39
CA THR A 177 17.98 -10.49 9.54
C THR A 177 19.03 -11.49 9.07
N LYS A 178 20.24 -11.01 8.76
CA LYS A 178 21.36 -11.86 8.32
C LYS A 178 21.69 -12.98 9.31
N LYS A 179 21.56 -12.72 10.62
CA LYS A 179 21.77 -13.72 11.68
C LYS A 179 20.69 -14.80 11.67
N GLU A 180 19.42 -14.41 11.56
CA GLU A 180 18.28 -15.35 11.48
C GLU A 180 18.32 -16.21 10.22
N ARG A 181 18.79 -15.65 9.09
CA ARG A 181 18.99 -16.42 7.86
C ARG A 181 20.02 -17.54 8.03
N MET A 182 21.17 -17.23 8.63
CA MET A 182 22.21 -18.23 8.89
C MET A 182 21.74 -19.32 9.85
N GLN A 183 21.01 -18.96 10.91
CA GLN A 183 20.44 -19.94 11.85
C GLN A 183 19.39 -20.82 11.18
N PHE A 184 18.55 -20.25 10.31
CA PHE A 184 17.55 -20.99 9.57
C PHE A 184 18.20 -21.98 8.59
N GLU A 185 19.26 -21.57 7.88
CA GLU A 185 19.97 -22.45 6.95
C GLU A 185 20.70 -23.61 7.64
N GLN A 186 21.24 -23.39 8.85
CA GLN A 186 22.02 -24.40 9.58
C GLN A 186 21.17 -25.42 10.35
N ASN A 187 19.91 -25.09 10.70
CA ASN A 187 19.11 -25.91 11.60
C ASN A 187 17.96 -26.63 10.86
N GLU A 188 18.29 -27.74 10.20
CA GLU A 188 17.35 -28.54 9.40
C GLU A 188 16.25 -29.19 10.25
N SER A 189 16.56 -29.63 11.48
CA SER A 189 15.56 -30.17 12.41
C SER A 189 14.50 -29.14 12.82
N PHE A 190 14.95 -27.90 13.05
CA PHE A 190 14.08 -26.78 13.42
C PHE A 190 13.13 -26.38 12.28
N ARG A 191 13.59 -26.46 11.02
CA ARG A 191 12.75 -26.21 9.83
C ARG A 191 11.62 -27.23 9.73
N SER A 192 11.93 -28.51 9.90
CA SER A 192 10.95 -29.59 9.83
C SER A 192 9.94 -29.51 10.99
N GLU A 193 10.38 -29.13 12.19
CA GLU A 193 9.48 -28.94 13.34
C GLU A 193 8.53 -27.73 13.16
N LEU A 194 9.02 -26.61 12.64
CA LEU A 194 8.21 -25.42 12.34
C LEU A 194 7.14 -25.67 11.27
N ILE A 195 7.41 -26.56 10.31
CA ILE A 195 6.47 -26.95 9.26
C ILE A 195 5.45 -27.95 9.80
N ALA A 196 5.89 -28.96 10.58
CA ALA A 196 5.04 -30.06 11.03
C ALA A 196 4.22 -29.78 12.30
N SER A 197 4.62 -28.82 13.13
CA SER A 197 3.94 -28.50 14.40
C SER A 197 3.97 -26.99 14.70
N PRO A 198 3.09 -26.22 14.05
CA PRO A 198 3.08 -24.76 14.18
C PRO A 198 2.69 -24.25 15.59
N GLY A 199 2.10 -25.09 16.44
CA GLY A 199 1.64 -24.69 17.78
C GLY A 199 2.69 -24.68 18.89
N LYS A 200 3.98 -24.94 18.61
CA LYS A 200 5.07 -24.98 19.61
C LYS A 200 6.04 -23.80 19.52
N ALA A 201 5.61 -22.65 18.99
CA ALA A 201 6.39 -21.42 19.10
C ALA A 201 6.51 -21.04 20.59
N ARG A 202 7.77 -20.95 21.06
CA ARG A 202 8.13 -20.91 22.48
C ARG A 202 7.90 -19.54 23.15
N ASN A 203 7.27 -18.58 22.46
CA ASN A 203 6.90 -17.25 22.97
C ASN A 203 5.70 -16.71 22.18
N LYS A 204 4.69 -16.21 22.91
CA LYS A 204 3.38 -15.74 22.41
C LYS A 204 3.41 -14.47 21.54
N ASP A 205 4.59 -13.91 21.27
CA ASP A 205 4.74 -12.61 20.58
C ASP A 205 5.48 -12.71 19.22
N ASP A 206 5.92 -13.90 18.79
CA ASP A 206 6.71 -14.06 17.55
C ASP A 206 6.27 -15.35 16.80
N ASP A 207 4.98 -15.47 16.50
CA ASP A 207 4.37 -16.54 15.67
C ASP A 207 4.70 -16.34 14.18
N ALA A 208 5.97 -16.09 13.86
CA ALA A 208 6.45 -15.94 12.50
C ALA A 208 6.85 -17.31 11.94
N HIS A 209 6.05 -17.82 11.00
CA HIS A 209 6.28 -19.12 10.38
C HIS A 209 7.07 -18.98 9.06
N PRO A 210 7.94 -19.96 8.74
CA PRO A 210 8.53 -20.04 7.41
C PRO A 210 7.46 -20.39 6.36
N PHE A 211 7.61 -19.83 5.15
CA PHE A 211 6.90 -20.33 3.97
C PHE A 211 7.26 -21.80 3.69
N LEU A 212 6.52 -22.46 2.81
CA LEU A 212 6.86 -23.80 2.36
C LEU A 212 8.13 -23.81 1.48
N PRO A 213 8.93 -24.89 1.48
CA PRO A 213 10.21 -24.98 0.76
C PRO A 213 10.12 -24.72 -0.74
N GLU A 214 8.96 -24.93 -1.34
CA GLU A 214 8.67 -24.71 -2.75
C GLU A 214 8.65 -23.21 -3.13
N HIS A 215 8.59 -22.30 -2.15
CA HIS A 215 8.72 -20.85 -2.38
C HIS A 215 10.18 -20.43 -2.54
N THR A 216 10.76 -20.74 -3.69
CA THR A 216 12.20 -20.56 -3.96
C THR A 216 12.70 -19.12 -3.79
N ALA A 217 11.84 -18.12 -4.01
CA ALA A 217 12.22 -16.70 -3.97
C ALA A 217 12.35 -16.14 -2.54
N ILE A 218 11.43 -16.49 -1.63
CA ILE A 218 11.40 -15.88 -0.28
C ILE A 218 11.56 -16.85 0.88
N TYR A 219 11.55 -18.16 0.66
CA TYR A 219 11.62 -19.18 1.71
C TYR A 219 12.76 -18.94 2.73
N LYS A 220 13.95 -18.56 2.24
CA LYS A 220 15.12 -18.29 3.08
C LYS A 220 15.17 -16.88 3.66
N SER A 221 14.50 -15.93 3.00
CA SER A 221 14.67 -14.50 3.29
C SER A 221 13.54 -13.92 4.14
N HIS A 222 12.35 -14.53 4.12
CA HIS A 222 11.18 -14.00 4.80
C HIS A 222 10.54 -15.04 5.74
N SER A 223 9.78 -14.53 6.70
CA SER A 223 8.80 -15.27 7.48
C SER A 223 7.46 -14.54 7.39
N VAL A 224 6.38 -15.26 7.69
CA VAL A 224 5.03 -14.73 7.64
C VAL A 224 4.30 -15.00 8.94
N HIS A 225 3.57 -13.98 9.38
CA HIS A 225 2.67 -14.04 10.52
C HIS A 225 1.28 -13.60 10.04
N CYS A 226 0.23 -14.28 10.51
CA CYS A 226 -1.15 -13.85 10.27
C CYS A 226 -1.73 -13.24 11.54
N ASP A 227 -1.94 -11.91 11.53
CA ASP A 227 -2.65 -11.23 12.60
C ASP A 227 -4.15 -11.18 12.31
N PHE A 228 -4.90 -12.11 12.87
CA PHE A 228 -6.34 -12.20 12.69
C PHE A 228 -7.12 -11.00 13.27
N ARG A 229 -6.50 -10.17 14.12
CA ARG A 229 -7.13 -8.92 14.61
C ARG A 229 -7.30 -7.91 13.48
N LYS A 230 -6.52 -8.04 12.41
CA LYS A 230 -6.57 -7.15 11.24
C LYS A 230 -7.75 -7.42 10.31
N LEU A 231 -8.44 -8.57 10.44
CA LEU A 231 -9.59 -8.93 9.60
C LEU A 231 -10.71 -7.87 9.60
N SER A 232 -10.93 -7.18 10.72
CA SER A 232 -11.95 -6.15 10.82
C SER A 232 -11.51 -4.76 10.37
N SER A 233 -10.20 -4.51 10.24
CA SER A 233 -9.63 -3.19 9.94
C SER A 233 -9.03 -3.10 8.54
N HIS A 234 -8.58 -4.22 7.97
CA HIS A 234 -7.95 -4.29 6.67
C HIS A 234 -8.97 -4.78 5.64
N ILE A 235 -9.11 -4.05 4.54
CA ILE A 235 -10.03 -4.38 3.45
C ILE A 235 -9.21 -4.63 2.17
N PRO A 236 -9.39 -5.78 1.50
CA PRO A 236 -8.75 -6.03 0.21
C PRO A 236 -9.20 -5.00 -0.84
N ASN A 237 -8.22 -4.41 -1.52
CA ASN A 237 -8.43 -3.53 -2.66
C ASN A 237 -7.94 -4.22 -3.93
N PHE A 238 -8.88 -4.67 -4.75
CA PHE A 238 -8.60 -5.46 -5.95
C PHE A 238 -8.16 -4.57 -7.11
N LEU A 239 -6.92 -4.76 -7.57
CA LEU A 239 -6.34 -4.05 -8.70
C LEU A 239 -6.51 -4.88 -10.00
N GLY A 240 -6.78 -4.20 -11.12
CA GLY A 240 -6.99 -4.84 -12.42
C GLY A 240 -8.43 -4.75 -12.96
N GLY A 241 -9.28 -3.92 -12.36
CA GLY A 241 -10.67 -3.74 -12.81
C GLY A 241 -11.67 -4.53 -11.96
N ALA A 242 -12.94 -4.52 -12.37
CA ALA A 242 -14.02 -5.10 -11.59
C ALA A 242 -13.91 -6.62 -11.48
N VAL A 243 -14.03 -7.15 -10.26
CA VAL A 243 -14.15 -8.58 -9.98
C VAL A 243 -15.47 -9.09 -10.56
N PRO A 244 -15.50 -10.27 -11.21
CA PRO A 244 -16.72 -10.85 -11.75
C PRO A 244 -17.80 -11.02 -10.68
N ARG A 245 -19.06 -10.88 -11.07
CA ARG A 245 -20.20 -11.04 -10.16
C ARG A 245 -20.83 -12.43 -10.32
N SER A 246 -21.38 -12.96 -9.24
CA SER A 246 -22.08 -14.24 -9.25
C SER A 246 -23.37 -14.24 -10.08
N ASP A 247 -24.01 -13.06 -10.23
CA ASP A 247 -25.30 -12.89 -10.89
C ASP A 247 -25.18 -12.63 -12.41
N LYS A 248 -23.99 -12.29 -12.92
CA LYS A 248 -23.79 -11.90 -14.32
C LYS A 248 -22.44 -12.35 -14.87
N GLY A 249 -22.46 -12.87 -16.09
CA GLY A 249 -21.27 -13.23 -16.86
C GLY A 249 -20.99 -14.72 -16.82
N ASP A 250 -19.72 -15.06 -16.99
CA ASP A 250 -19.24 -16.45 -16.98
C ASP A 250 -19.12 -16.96 -15.53
N ARG A 251 -19.89 -18.02 -15.23
CA ARG A 251 -19.91 -18.66 -13.91
C ARG A 251 -18.59 -19.32 -13.58
N ASP A 252 -17.92 -19.93 -14.56
CA ASP A 252 -16.65 -20.60 -14.34
C ASP A 252 -15.57 -19.58 -14.02
N TYR A 253 -15.58 -18.44 -14.73
CA TYR A 253 -14.71 -17.32 -14.44
C TYR A 253 -14.94 -16.72 -13.05
N TYR A 254 -16.20 -16.59 -12.61
CA TYR A 254 -16.52 -16.18 -11.24
C TYR A 254 -15.98 -17.18 -10.20
N CYS A 255 -16.18 -18.47 -10.40
CA CYS A 255 -15.70 -19.52 -9.49
C CYS A 255 -14.16 -19.52 -9.34
N MET A 256 -13.40 -19.04 -10.33
CA MET A 256 -11.95 -18.91 -10.23
C MET A 256 -11.50 -17.75 -9.32
N THR A 257 -12.41 -16.87 -8.89
CA THR A 257 -12.11 -15.69 -8.05
C THR A 257 -12.46 -15.86 -6.57
N VAL A 258 -13.05 -17.01 -6.20
CA VAL A 258 -13.58 -17.30 -4.86
C VAL A 258 -12.68 -18.28 -4.13
#